data_AF-A0A522CRT1-F1
#
_entry.id   AF-A0A522CRT1-F1
#
_cell.length_a   1.000
_cell.length_b   1.000
_cell.length_c   1.000
_cell.angle_alpha   90.00
_cell.angle_beta   90.00
_cell.angle_gamma   90.00
#
_symmetry.space_group_name_H-M   'P 1'
#
loop_
_entity.id
_entity.type
_entity.pdbx_description
1 polymer ?
#
loop_
_entity_poly.entity_id
_entity_poly.type
_entity_poly.pdbx_seq_one_letter_code
_entity_poly.pdbx_strand_id
1 'polypeptide(L)'
;MDRRRRRTGALAGLALAAAGFLAAATAAEVAQPLQALHWVTPDADPVATFASQPTECLHTPADPAAAQAVEVGRAAFRTPLLLGGQAARVSLTCESCHRSGRGNPEFQFPGASGAPGTADVTLSLFSSHRGNGVHDPRPIPDLSGPRDRLKVAPDQLPAFIRGLIVEEFDGREPPPAVLAGLAAYVRALSPGACPAEARAPLRPATLLADARRALTAADRAYAAGDRPTAILMVAAARARLGLIDERYKALPAEVARLRAADTRLTALQQAMREGRADASTDLARWLRHSRRLEAALAAREAASLFNPTRLKAAANRRLLPKPT
;
A
#
# COMPACT_ATOMS: atom_id res chain seq x y z
N MET A 1 6.76 77.00 -38.49
CA MET A 1 5.68 76.01 -38.22
C MET A 1 6.00 75.32 -36.89
N ASP A 2 6.05 76.06 -35.79
CA ASP A 2 4.96 76.22 -34.81
C ASP A 2 3.89 75.11 -34.80
N ARG A 3 3.97 74.21 -33.81
CA ARG A 3 2.86 73.98 -32.86
C ARG A 3 3.30 73.08 -31.70
N ARG A 4 3.47 73.76 -30.57
CA ARG A 4 3.39 73.25 -29.19
C ARG A 4 2.18 72.33 -28.98
N ARG A 5 2.32 71.32 -28.12
CA ARG A 5 1.38 71.08 -27.00
C ARG A 5 2.00 70.20 -25.91
N ARG A 6 2.31 70.86 -24.79
CA ARG A 6 2.49 70.30 -23.43
C ARG A 6 1.14 69.96 -22.83
N ARG A 7 1.06 68.87 -22.05
CA ARG A 7 0.35 68.71 -20.76
C ARG A 7 1.00 67.48 -20.08
N THR A 8 1.95 67.54 -19.12
CA THR A 8 1.95 67.98 -17.70
C THR A 8 0.88 67.38 -16.80
N GLY A 9 1.37 66.64 -15.79
CA GLY A 9 0.77 66.41 -14.46
C GLY A 9 -0.08 65.15 -14.37
N ALA A 10 -0.04 64.34 -13.33
CA ALA A 10 0.74 64.24 -12.09
C ALA A 10 0.44 62.83 -11.51
N LEU A 11 1.22 62.34 -10.55
CA LEU A 11 0.91 61.37 -9.48
C LEU A 11 2.25 60.79 -9.01
N ALA A 12 2.98 61.47 -8.11
CA ALA A 12 2.79 61.45 -6.66
C ALA A 12 2.84 60.02 -6.10
N GLY A 13 3.98 59.63 -5.54
CA GLY A 13 4.09 58.49 -4.65
C GLY A 13 3.69 58.86 -3.22
N LEU A 14 3.18 57.90 -2.46
CA LEU A 14 3.71 57.49 -1.15
C LEU A 14 2.87 56.33 -0.59
N ALA A 15 3.53 55.50 0.21
CA ALA A 15 3.01 54.31 0.87
C ALA A 15 2.01 54.61 2.01
N LEU A 16 1.03 53.72 2.17
CA LEU A 16 0.36 53.34 3.43
C LEU A 16 -0.11 51.87 3.24
N ALA A 17 0.58 50.88 3.82
CA ALA A 17 0.37 50.37 5.18
C ALA A 17 -0.96 49.60 5.35
N ALA A 18 -0.81 48.26 5.35
CA ALA A 18 -1.47 47.27 6.19
C ALA A 18 -2.93 47.46 6.63
N ALA A 19 -3.81 46.57 6.18
CA ALA A 19 -4.68 45.71 7.02
C ALA A 19 -5.75 45.06 6.13
N GLY A 20 -5.84 43.73 6.12
CA GLY A 20 -6.95 43.05 5.46
C GLY A 20 -6.68 41.65 4.88
N PHE A 21 -5.68 40.91 5.36
CA PHE A 21 -5.58 39.48 5.08
C PHE A 21 -5.72 38.71 6.40
N LEU A 22 -6.96 38.50 6.84
CA LEU A 22 -7.28 37.56 7.93
C LEU A 22 -8.67 36.99 7.70
N ALA A 23 -8.72 35.90 6.92
CA ALA A 23 -9.62 34.76 7.13
C ALA A 23 -9.34 33.65 6.10
N ALA A 24 -8.09 33.20 6.00
CA ALA A 24 -7.85 31.85 5.50
C ALA A 24 -8.07 30.91 6.69
N ALA A 25 -9.34 30.68 7.05
CA ALA A 25 -9.69 29.55 7.88
C ALA A 25 -9.34 28.31 7.05
N THR A 26 -8.18 27.72 7.34
CA THR A 26 -7.82 26.39 6.87
C THR A 26 -8.88 25.46 7.43
N ALA A 27 -9.89 25.16 6.62
CA ALA A 27 -10.68 23.96 6.82
C ALA A 27 -9.67 22.82 6.83
N ALA A 28 -9.33 22.34 8.02
CA ALA A 28 -8.64 21.08 8.18
C ALA A 28 -9.53 20.07 7.48
N GLU A 29 -9.14 19.71 6.25
CA GLU A 29 -9.61 18.51 5.61
C GLU A 29 -9.40 17.42 6.65
N VAL A 30 -10.49 16.76 7.08
CA VAL A 30 -10.41 15.70 8.08
C VAL A 30 -9.65 14.57 7.38
N ALA A 31 -8.33 14.61 7.49
CA ALA A 31 -7.46 13.67 6.80
C ALA A 31 -7.91 12.27 7.17
N GLN A 32 -8.25 11.46 6.17
CA GLN A 32 -8.75 10.12 6.43
C GLN A 32 -7.75 9.38 7.32
N PRO A 33 -8.21 8.75 8.41
CA PRO A 33 -7.30 8.17 9.39
C PRO A 33 -6.48 7.04 8.78
N LEU A 34 -7.06 6.32 7.80
CA LEU A 34 -6.43 5.23 7.07
C LEU A 34 -6.63 5.44 5.57
N GLN A 35 -5.59 5.18 4.77
CA GLN A 35 -5.70 5.28 3.31
C GLN A 35 -6.68 4.26 2.74
N ALA A 36 -6.79 3.08 3.36
CA ALA A 36 -7.68 2.02 2.93
C ALA A 36 -9.18 2.40 2.97
N LEU A 37 -9.55 3.50 3.63
CA LEU A 37 -10.92 4.00 3.67
C LEU A 37 -11.42 4.56 2.33
N HIS A 38 -10.54 4.77 1.35
CA HIS A 38 -10.90 5.23 0.00
C HIS A 38 -11.57 4.16 -0.87
N TRP A 39 -11.45 2.88 -0.51
CA TRP A 39 -11.92 1.76 -1.33
C TRP A 39 -12.79 0.76 -0.55
N VAL A 40 -13.45 1.23 0.51
CA VAL A 40 -14.48 0.48 1.24
C VAL A 40 -15.78 1.28 1.25
N THR A 41 -16.91 0.60 1.45
CA THR A 41 -18.20 1.29 1.49
C THR A 41 -18.25 2.29 2.66
N PRO A 42 -19.02 3.40 2.52
CA PRO A 42 -19.25 4.32 3.63
C PRO A 42 -19.86 3.66 4.87
N ASP A 43 -20.66 2.61 4.66
CA ASP A 43 -21.38 1.88 5.72
C ASP A 43 -20.60 0.69 6.29
N ALA A 44 -19.41 0.38 5.75
CA ALA A 44 -18.58 -0.70 6.26
C ALA A 44 -18.20 -0.45 7.72
N ASP A 45 -18.31 -1.48 8.58
CA ASP A 45 -17.81 -1.38 9.94
C ASP A 45 -16.27 -1.30 9.92
N PRO A 46 -15.68 -0.14 10.25
CA PRO A 46 -14.23 0.05 10.18
C PRO A 46 -13.49 -0.92 11.11
N VAL A 47 -14.11 -1.37 12.21
CA VAL A 47 -13.50 -2.33 13.13
C VAL A 47 -13.47 -3.72 12.50
N ALA A 48 -14.60 -4.22 12.01
CA ALA A 48 -14.66 -5.50 11.32
C ALA A 48 -13.68 -5.55 10.13
N THR A 49 -13.57 -4.44 9.40
CA THR A 49 -12.74 -4.34 8.20
C THR A 49 -11.26 -4.19 8.51
N PHE A 50 -10.87 -3.30 9.44
CA PHE A 50 -9.46 -2.86 9.60
C PHE A 50 -8.80 -3.17 10.94
N ALA A 51 -9.53 -3.65 11.95
CA ALA A 51 -8.94 -4.09 13.23
C ALA A 51 -8.47 -5.56 13.19
N SER A 52 -8.95 -6.33 12.22
CA SER A 52 -8.56 -7.71 11.98
C SER A 52 -8.32 -7.96 10.49
N GLN A 53 -7.64 -9.05 10.18
CA GLN A 53 -7.44 -9.53 8.82
C GLN A 53 -7.73 -11.03 8.73
N PRO A 54 -8.12 -11.53 7.55
CA PRO A 54 -8.15 -12.97 7.31
C PRO A 54 -6.78 -13.58 7.58
N THR A 55 -6.74 -14.79 8.14
CA THR A 55 -5.49 -15.54 8.20
C THR A 55 -5.07 -15.99 6.81
N GLU A 56 -3.77 -16.01 6.61
CA GLU A 56 -3.16 -16.36 5.32
C GLU A 56 -2.99 -17.88 5.24
N CYS A 57 -3.63 -18.50 4.24
CA CYS A 57 -3.59 -19.95 4.06
C CYS A 57 -2.39 -20.38 3.21
N LEU A 58 -1.18 -20.12 3.71
CA LEU A 58 0.05 -20.27 2.94
C LEU A 58 0.79 -21.56 3.31
N HIS A 59 0.95 -22.45 2.34
CA HIS A 59 1.90 -23.55 2.46
C HIS A 59 3.32 -23.04 2.24
N THR A 60 4.22 -23.24 3.20
CA THR A 60 5.64 -22.89 3.02
C THR A 60 6.37 -24.09 2.42
N PRO A 61 6.94 -23.98 1.21
CA PRO A 61 7.71 -25.07 0.61
C PRO A 61 8.92 -25.46 1.49
N ALA A 62 9.25 -26.75 1.50
CA ALA A 62 10.45 -27.24 2.19
C ALA A 62 11.75 -26.83 1.47
N ASP A 63 11.71 -26.73 0.13
CA ASP A 63 12.84 -26.27 -0.67
C ASP A 63 13.12 -24.78 -0.40
N PRO A 64 14.35 -24.40 0.01
CA PRO A 64 14.67 -23.02 0.36
C PRO A 64 14.53 -22.03 -0.80
N ALA A 65 14.79 -22.44 -2.04
CA ALA A 65 14.68 -21.56 -3.20
C ALA A 65 13.21 -21.31 -3.55
N ALA A 66 12.36 -22.33 -3.50
CA ALA A 66 10.91 -22.21 -3.66
C ALA A 66 10.30 -21.37 -2.53
N ALA A 67 10.70 -21.58 -1.27
CA ALA A 67 10.27 -20.75 -0.15
C ALA A 67 10.68 -19.28 -0.36
N GLN A 68 11.89 -19.03 -0.85
CA GLN A 68 12.34 -17.68 -1.18
C GLN A 68 11.52 -17.04 -2.30
N ALA A 69 11.15 -17.78 -3.34
CA ALA A 69 10.28 -17.28 -4.40
C ALA A 69 8.89 -16.90 -3.85
N VAL A 70 8.33 -17.73 -2.95
CA VAL A 70 7.08 -17.41 -2.25
C VAL A 70 7.20 -16.12 -1.44
N GLU A 71 8.32 -15.90 -0.73
CA GLU A 71 8.56 -14.66 0.02
C GLU A 71 8.62 -13.42 -0.88
N VAL A 72 9.33 -13.50 -2.00
CA VAL A 72 9.39 -12.41 -3.00
C VAL A 72 7.98 -12.12 -3.52
N GLY A 73 7.24 -13.15 -3.90
CA GLY A 73 5.87 -13.03 -4.38
C GLY A 73 4.94 -12.40 -3.36
N ARG A 74 4.99 -12.89 -2.12
CA ARG A 74 4.15 -12.38 -1.03
C ARG A 74 4.46 -10.92 -0.72
N ALA A 75 5.72 -10.50 -0.71
CA ALA A 75 6.08 -9.10 -0.50
C ALA A 75 5.61 -8.23 -1.68
N ALA A 76 5.81 -8.70 -2.92
CA ALA A 76 5.38 -8.01 -4.13
C ALA A 76 3.86 -7.88 -4.22
N PHE A 77 3.11 -8.93 -3.87
CA PHE A 77 1.64 -8.95 -3.87
C PHE A 77 1.02 -7.82 -3.04
N ARG A 78 1.78 -7.32 -2.07
CA ARG A 78 1.30 -6.36 -1.09
C ARG A 78 2.04 -5.03 -1.13
N THR A 79 2.71 -4.74 -2.26
CA THR A 79 3.35 -3.46 -2.53
C THR A 79 2.51 -2.64 -3.53
N PRO A 80 2.36 -1.32 -3.32
CA PRO A 80 1.61 -0.46 -4.25
C PRO A 80 2.38 -0.15 -5.55
N LEU A 81 3.64 -0.59 -5.66
CA LEU A 81 4.51 -0.26 -6.78
C LEU A 81 4.37 -1.18 -8.00
N LEU A 82 3.56 -2.24 -7.92
CA LEU A 82 3.29 -3.10 -9.07
C LEU A 82 2.23 -2.51 -10.00
N LEU A 83 1.17 -1.95 -9.42
CA LEU A 83 0.05 -1.41 -10.17
C LEU A 83 0.37 0.01 -10.62
N GLY A 84 -0.15 0.41 -11.78
CA GLY A 84 -0.04 1.75 -12.35
C GLY A 84 -1.36 2.50 -12.33
N GLY A 85 -1.51 3.44 -13.26
CA GLY A 85 -2.76 4.16 -13.51
C GLY A 85 -3.39 4.79 -12.26
N GLN A 86 -4.73 4.69 -12.16
CA GLN A 86 -5.48 5.16 -10.99
C GLN A 86 -5.23 4.30 -9.75
N ALA A 87 -4.96 3.00 -9.92
CA ALA A 87 -4.69 2.09 -8.81
C ALA A 87 -3.46 2.51 -8.00
N ALA A 88 -2.39 2.95 -8.66
CA ALA A 88 -1.20 3.49 -8.01
C ALA A 88 -1.51 4.75 -7.17
N ARG A 89 -2.35 5.66 -7.69
CA ARG A 89 -2.67 6.96 -7.05
C ARG A 89 -3.40 6.80 -5.72
N VAL A 90 -4.19 5.74 -5.58
CA VAL A 90 -4.89 5.39 -4.34
C VAL A 90 -4.17 4.28 -3.54
N SER A 91 -2.96 3.90 -3.96
CA SER A 91 -2.13 2.84 -3.38
C SER A 91 -2.85 1.49 -3.25
N LEU A 92 -3.61 1.12 -4.28
CA LEU A 92 -4.10 -0.24 -4.42
C LEU A 92 -2.94 -1.22 -4.61
N THR A 93 -3.14 -2.42 -4.11
CA THR A 93 -2.23 -3.57 -4.22
C THR A 93 -3.06 -4.80 -4.59
N CYS A 94 -2.42 -5.92 -4.97
CA CYS A 94 -3.17 -7.18 -5.11
C CYS A 94 -3.85 -7.57 -3.78
N GLU A 95 -3.25 -7.25 -2.63
CA GLU A 95 -3.82 -7.45 -1.28
C GLU A 95 -5.06 -6.58 -0.98
N SER A 96 -5.24 -5.46 -1.68
CA SER A 96 -6.43 -4.62 -1.52
C SER A 96 -7.70 -5.36 -1.96
N CYS A 97 -7.62 -6.11 -3.06
CA CYS A 97 -8.70 -6.99 -3.51
C CYS A 97 -8.64 -8.36 -2.82
N HIS A 98 -7.43 -8.88 -2.60
CA HIS A 98 -7.21 -10.23 -2.10
C HIS A 98 -6.52 -10.23 -0.73
N ARG A 99 -7.24 -9.84 0.32
CA ARG A 99 -6.71 -9.67 1.68
C ARG A 99 -6.06 -10.95 2.20
N SER A 100 -4.72 -10.94 2.36
CA SER A 100 -3.96 -12.15 2.74
C SER A 100 -4.23 -13.35 1.82
N GLY A 101 -4.46 -13.09 0.53
CA GLY A 101 -4.79 -14.12 -0.46
C GLY A 101 -6.25 -14.60 -0.41
N ARG A 102 -7.08 -14.04 0.48
CA ARG A 102 -8.53 -14.30 0.56
C ARG A 102 -9.31 -13.25 -0.20
N GLY A 103 -10.58 -13.50 -0.55
CA GLY A 103 -11.42 -12.44 -1.12
C GLY A 103 -11.62 -11.26 -0.15
N ASN A 104 -11.99 -10.09 -0.66
CA ASN A 104 -12.30 -8.92 0.15
C ASN A 104 -13.76 -8.49 -0.04
N PRO A 105 -14.72 -8.99 0.77
CA PRO A 105 -16.13 -8.65 0.63
C PRO A 105 -16.45 -7.17 0.89
N GLU A 106 -15.52 -6.46 1.54
CA GLU A 106 -15.68 -5.03 1.89
C GLU A 106 -15.11 -4.11 0.80
N PHE A 107 -14.48 -4.65 -0.24
CA PHE A 107 -13.89 -3.85 -1.31
C PHE A 107 -14.99 -3.16 -2.12
N GLN A 108 -14.92 -1.83 -2.21
CA GLN A 108 -15.80 -1.02 -3.04
C GLN A 108 -15.00 0.16 -3.60
N PHE A 109 -14.68 0.14 -4.88
CA PHE A 109 -14.00 1.23 -5.56
C PHE A 109 -15.00 2.04 -6.40
N PRO A 110 -15.11 3.37 -6.17
CA PRO A 110 -16.01 4.21 -6.96
C PRO A 110 -15.76 4.06 -8.46
N GLY A 111 -16.83 3.76 -9.21
CA GLY A 111 -16.77 3.60 -10.66
C GLY A 111 -16.24 2.26 -11.14
N ALA A 112 -15.68 1.39 -10.27
CA ALA A 112 -15.25 0.04 -10.67
C ALA A 112 -15.95 -1.10 -9.96
N SER A 113 -16.57 -0.87 -8.80
CA SER A 113 -17.36 -1.88 -8.11
C SER A 113 -18.86 -1.72 -8.42
N GLY A 114 -19.58 -2.84 -8.44
CA GLY A 114 -21.04 -2.88 -8.39
C GLY A 114 -21.47 -3.02 -6.93
N ALA A 115 -21.64 -4.27 -6.50
CA ALA A 115 -21.81 -4.62 -5.10
C ALA A 115 -20.45 -4.70 -4.35
N PRO A 116 -20.43 -4.58 -3.01
CA PRO A 116 -19.22 -4.80 -2.23
C PRO A 116 -18.61 -6.19 -2.51
N GLY A 117 -17.28 -6.23 -2.61
CA GLY A 117 -16.53 -7.43 -2.98
C GLY A 117 -16.49 -7.73 -4.47
N THR A 118 -16.90 -6.78 -5.31
CA THR A 118 -16.77 -6.88 -6.77
C THR A 118 -15.81 -5.82 -7.32
N ALA A 119 -15.19 -6.13 -8.45
CA ALA A 119 -14.40 -5.18 -9.22
C ALA A 119 -14.55 -5.46 -10.71
N ASP A 120 -14.64 -4.39 -11.49
CA ASP A 120 -14.47 -4.40 -12.93
C ASP A 120 -13.06 -3.89 -13.25
N VAL A 121 -12.18 -4.82 -13.63
CA VAL A 121 -10.80 -4.55 -14.04
C VAL A 121 -10.67 -4.34 -15.55
N THR A 122 -11.80 -4.40 -16.27
CA THR A 122 -11.89 -4.16 -17.72
C THR A 122 -12.38 -2.76 -18.08
N LEU A 123 -12.51 -1.88 -17.08
CA LEU A 123 -12.79 -0.47 -17.29
C LEU A 123 -11.53 0.31 -17.67
N SER A 124 -11.72 1.32 -18.53
CA SER A 124 -10.68 2.31 -18.86
C SER A 124 -10.18 3.12 -17.64
N LEU A 125 -10.84 2.99 -16.49
CA LEU A 125 -10.43 3.62 -15.24
C LEU A 125 -9.08 3.08 -14.73
N PHE A 126 -8.83 1.78 -14.89
CA PHE A 126 -7.58 1.16 -14.42
C PHE A 126 -6.56 0.92 -15.53
N SER A 127 -7.02 0.89 -16.78
CA SER A 127 -6.19 0.50 -17.93
C SER A 127 -6.45 1.35 -19.16
N SER A 128 -5.36 1.75 -19.82
CA SER A 128 -5.38 2.32 -21.17
C SER A 128 -5.51 1.28 -22.29
N HIS A 129 -5.41 -0.02 -21.96
CA HIS A 129 -5.33 -1.14 -22.91
C HIS A 129 -6.60 -1.99 -23.01
N ARG A 130 -7.32 -2.16 -21.90
CA ARG A 130 -8.35 -3.21 -21.73
C ARG A 130 -9.79 -2.69 -21.59
N GLY A 131 -9.98 -1.38 -21.73
CA GLY A 131 -11.30 -0.74 -21.65
C GLY A 131 -12.32 -1.34 -22.64
N ASN A 132 -13.31 -2.06 -22.15
CA ASN A 132 -14.38 -2.63 -22.98
C ASN A 132 -15.62 -1.71 -23.10
N GLY A 133 -15.67 -0.62 -22.32
CA GLY A 133 -16.78 0.34 -22.29
C GLY A 133 -18.05 -0.16 -21.58
N VAL A 134 -18.00 -1.33 -20.93
CA VAL A 134 -19.11 -1.94 -20.20
C VAL A 134 -18.76 -1.98 -18.73
N HIS A 135 -19.72 -1.64 -17.86
CA HIS A 135 -19.57 -1.81 -16.41
C HIS A 135 -20.10 -3.18 -15.99
N ASP A 136 -19.25 -4.20 -15.99
CA ASP A 136 -19.57 -5.59 -15.65
C ASP A 136 -18.75 -6.15 -14.46
N PRO A 137 -18.83 -5.51 -13.28
CA PRO A 137 -18.03 -5.89 -12.12
C PRO A 137 -18.24 -7.34 -11.71
N ARG A 138 -17.13 -8.04 -11.45
CA ARG A 138 -17.11 -9.46 -11.10
C ARG A 138 -16.75 -9.67 -9.63
N PRO A 139 -17.26 -10.73 -8.98
CA PRO A 139 -16.83 -11.09 -7.63
C PRO A 139 -15.31 -11.31 -7.57
N ILE A 140 -14.67 -10.73 -6.56
CA ILE A 140 -13.24 -10.91 -6.32
C ILE A 140 -12.99 -12.32 -5.79
N PRO A 141 -12.21 -13.17 -6.49
CA PRO A 141 -12.02 -14.55 -6.07
C PRO A 141 -11.14 -14.68 -4.81
N ASP A 142 -11.40 -15.73 -4.04
CA ASP A 142 -10.52 -16.20 -2.97
C ASP A 142 -9.39 -17.04 -3.60
N LEU A 143 -8.16 -16.51 -3.60
CA LEU A 143 -6.99 -17.17 -4.19
C LEU A 143 -6.55 -18.40 -3.39
N SER A 144 -6.96 -18.49 -2.13
CA SER A 144 -6.76 -19.64 -1.25
C SER A 144 -7.90 -20.65 -1.34
N GLY A 145 -8.92 -20.40 -2.17
CA GLY A 145 -10.06 -21.29 -2.37
C GLY A 145 -9.75 -22.47 -3.31
N PRO A 146 -10.78 -23.24 -3.70
CA PRO A 146 -10.65 -24.32 -4.68
C PRO A 146 -10.05 -23.83 -6.01
N ARG A 147 -9.06 -24.55 -6.55
CA ARG A 147 -8.27 -24.13 -7.73
C ARG A 147 -9.09 -24.03 -9.01
N ASP A 148 -10.08 -24.90 -9.17
CA ASP A 148 -11.03 -24.91 -10.28
C ASP A 148 -11.81 -23.58 -10.41
N ARG A 149 -11.94 -22.81 -9.31
CA ARG A 149 -12.59 -21.51 -9.32
C ARG A 149 -11.73 -20.36 -9.85
N LEU A 150 -10.40 -20.52 -9.92
CA LEU A 150 -9.49 -19.47 -10.41
C LEU A 150 -9.46 -19.37 -11.94
N LYS A 151 -10.02 -20.36 -12.66
CA LYS A 151 -10.15 -20.38 -14.13
C LYS A 151 -8.85 -20.05 -14.89
N VAL A 152 -7.70 -20.37 -14.30
CA VAL A 152 -6.37 -20.22 -14.91
C VAL A 152 -5.55 -21.47 -14.62
N ALA A 153 -4.93 -22.04 -15.66
CA ALA A 153 -4.08 -23.21 -15.50
C ALA A 153 -2.77 -22.84 -14.77
N PRO A 154 -2.18 -23.74 -13.95
CA PRO A 154 -1.00 -23.42 -13.16
C PRO A 154 0.20 -22.94 -14.00
N ASP A 155 0.40 -23.47 -15.19
CA ASP A 155 1.45 -23.10 -16.15
C ASP A 155 1.22 -21.73 -16.80
N GLN A 156 -0.04 -21.33 -16.97
CA GLN A 156 -0.44 -20.03 -17.52
C GLN A 156 -0.41 -18.89 -16.49
N LEU A 157 -0.36 -19.22 -15.20
CA LEU A 157 -0.47 -18.26 -14.10
C LEU A 157 0.54 -17.08 -14.18
N PRO A 158 1.82 -17.26 -14.53
CA PRO A 158 2.75 -16.13 -14.65
C PRO A 158 2.33 -15.15 -15.76
N ALA A 159 1.94 -15.67 -16.94
CA ALA A 159 1.48 -14.84 -18.05
C ALA A 159 0.18 -14.11 -17.71
N PHE A 160 -0.73 -14.79 -17.00
CA PHE A 160 -1.97 -14.18 -16.50
C PHE A 160 -1.68 -13.03 -15.52
N ILE A 161 -0.85 -13.25 -14.50
CA ILE A 161 -0.48 -12.21 -13.51
C ILE A 161 0.22 -11.02 -14.20
N ARG A 162 1.09 -11.28 -15.18
CA ARG A 162 1.70 -10.22 -15.99
C ARG A 162 0.62 -9.40 -16.71
N GLY A 163 -0.36 -10.08 -17.32
CA GLY A 163 -1.50 -9.44 -17.98
C GLY A 163 -2.28 -8.53 -17.03
N LEU A 164 -2.57 -8.98 -15.80
CA LEU A 164 -3.20 -8.14 -14.79
C LEU A 164 -2.36 -6.88 -14.52
N ILE A 165 -1.06 -7.04 -14.26
CA ILE A 165 -0.20 -5.92 -13.88
C ILE A 165 -0.05 -4.92 -15.02
N VAL A 166 0.38 -5.38 -16.19
CA VAL A 166 0.78 -4.51 -17.30
C VAL A 166 -0.44 -4.03 -18.08
N GLU A 167 -1.37 -4.94 -18.38
CA GLU A 167 -2.48 -4.64 -19.28
C GLU A 167 -3.72 -4.15 -18.54
N GLU A 168 -4.05 -4.67 -17.35
CA GLU A 168 -5.31 -4.29 -16.65
C GLU A 168 -5.11 -3.14 -15.64
N PHE A 169 -3.89 -2.91 -15.18
CA PHE A 169 -3.59 -1.87 -14.19
C PHE A 169 -2.52 -0.87 -14.64
N ASP A 170 -2.12 -0.87 -15.93
CA ASP A 170 -1.08 0.01 -16.51
C ASP A 170 0.24 0.00 -15.71
N GLY A 171 0.55 -1.12 -15.04
CA GLY A 171 1.76 -1.33 -14.29
C GLY A 171 2.97 -1.50 -15.21
N ARG A 172 4.16 -1.29 -14.66
CA ARG A 172 5.40 -1.59 -15.40
C ARG A 172 5.66 -3.09 -15.39
N GLU A 173 6.38 -3.58 -16.41
CA GLU A 173 6.87 -4.97 -16.44
C GLU A 173 7.59 -5.31 -15.12
N PRO A 174 7.12 -6.33 -14.36
CA PRO A 174 7.79 -6.74 -13.14
C PRO A 174 9.15 -7.38 -13.43
N PRO A 175 10.14 -7.27 -12.52
CA PRO A 175 11.35 -8.09 -12.62
C PRO A 175 11.01 -9.59 -12.74
N PRO A 176 11.76 -10.39 -13.51
CA PRO A 176 11.43 -11.81 -13.73
C PRO A 176 11.26 -12.62 -12.44
N ALA A 177 12.12 -12.41 -11.44
CA ALA A 177 12.01 -13.07 -10.14
C ALA A 177 10.77 -12.62 -9.34
N VAL A 178 10.32 -11.39 -9.53
CA VAL A 178 9.07 -10.89 -8.93
C VAL A 178 7.86 -11.55 -9.57
N LEU A 179 7.81 -11.65 -10.90
CA LEU A 179 6.70 -12.32 -11.59
C LEU A 179 6.64 -13.82 -11.25
N ALA A 180 7.79 -14.49 -11.27
CA ALA A 180 7.90 -15.89 -10.85
C ALA A 180 7.48 -16.06 -9.38
N GLY A 181 7.91 -15.15 -8.50
CA GLY A 181 7.55 -15.13 -7.09
C GLY A 181 6.04 -14.96 -6.87
N LEU A 182 5.39 -14.02 -7.57
CA LEU A 182 3.94 -13.82 -7.47
C LEU A 182 3.18 -15.10 -7.84
N ALA A 183 3.57 -15.76 -8.93
CA ALA A 183 2.99 -17.04 -9.30
C ALA A 183 3.27 -18.13 -8.25
N ALA A 184 4.48 -18.19 -7.69
CA ALA A 184 4.82 -19.12 -6.61
C ALA A 184 3.97 -18.88 -5.35
N TYR A 185 3.79 -17.62 -4.95
CA TYR A 185 2.95 -17.24 -3.81
C TYR A 185 1.49 -17.66 -4.03
N VAL A 186 0.89 -17.35 -5.18
CA VAL A 186 -0.49 -17.77 -5.47
C VAL A 186 -0.64 -19.29 -5.51
N ARG A 187 0.35 -20.02 -6.05
CA ARG A 187 0.39 -21.51 -6.02
C ARG A 187 0.57 -22.08 -4.62
N ALA A 188 1.19 -21.35 -3.71
CA ALA A 188 1.37 -21.74 -2.32
C ALA A 188 0.13 -21.52 -1.45
N LEU A 189 -0.83 -20.67 -1.88
CA LEU A 189 -2.10 -20.48 -1.18
C LEU A 189 -3.02 -21.70 -1.34
N SER A 190 -3.51 -22.28 -0.25
CA SER A 190 -4.35 -23.49 -0.31
C SER A 190 -5.31 -23.58 0.87
N PRO A 191 -6.55 -24.09 0.69
CA PRO A 191 -7.47 -24.29 1.82
C PRO A 191 -6.88 -25.16 2.93
N GLY A 192 -6.07 -26.16 2.55
CA GLY A 192 -5.44 -27.10 3.50
C GLY A 192 -4.29 -26.49 4.32
N ALA A 193 -3.87 -25.26 4.01
CA ALA A 193 -2.84 -24.54 4.75
C ALA A 193 -3.42 -23.41 5.61
N CYS A 194 -4.74 -23.30 5.74
CA CYS A 194 -5.37 -22.29 6.58
C CYS A 194 -5.12 -22.57 8.07
N PRO A 195 -4.72 -21.56 8.86
CA PRO A 195 -4.75 -21.64 10.32
C PRO A 195 -6.16 -21.94 10.85
N ALA A 196 -6.23 -22.44 12.09
CA ALA A 196 -7.50 -22.78 12.74
C ALA A 196 -8.41 -21.55 12.91
N GLU A 197 -7.86 -20.41 13.33
CA GLU A 197 -8.63 -19.16 13.31
C GLU A 197 -8.71 -18.59 11.90
N ALA A 198 -9.92 -18.31 11.42
CA ALA A 198 -10.14 -17.68 10.11
C ALA A 198 -9.68 -16.22 10.04
N ARG A 199 -9.51 -15.55 11.18
CA ARG A 199 -9.10 -14.15 11.28
C ARG A 199 -8.15 -13.95 12.46
N ALA A 200 -7.22 -13.03 12.29
CA ALA A 200 -6.32 -12.59 13.35
C ALA A 200 -6.42 -11.07 13.56
N PRO A 201 -6.21 -10.57 14.79
CA PRO A 201 -6.07 -9.14 15.03
C PRO A 201 -4.93 -8.57 14.18
N LEU A 202 -5.17 -7.41 13.55
CA LEU A 202 -4.11 -6.68 12.88
C LEU A 202 -3.28 -5.97 13.94
N ARG A 203 -1.95 -6.16 13.91
CA ARG A 203 -1.02 -5.62 14.91
C ARG A 203 0.20 -5.00 14.25
N PRO A 204 0.86 -4.02 14.90
CA PRO A 204 2.13 -3.45 14.43
C PRO A 204 3.21 -4.53 14.28
N ALA A 205 3.25 -5.51 15.20
CA ALA A 205 4.20 -6.63 15.14
C ALA A 205 4.05 -7.46 13.85
N THR A 206 2.81 -7.72 13.41
CA THR A 206 2.53 -8.46 12.18
C THR A 206 3.05 -7.71 10.95
N LEU A 207 2.78 -6.40 10.86
CA LEU A 207 3.25 -5.58 9.74
C LEU A 207 4.78 -5.40 9.75
N LEU A 208 5.40 -5.31 10.93
CA LEU A 208 6.87 -5.28 11.04
C LEU A 208 7.51 -6.64 10.70
N ALA A 209 6.87 -7.75 11.03
CA ALA A 209 7.31 -9.08 10.61
C ALA A 209 7.28 -9.21 9.08
N ASP A 210 6.22 -8.72 8.43
CA ASP A 210 6.14 -8.64 6.98
C ASP A 210 7.26 -7.78 6.39
N ALA A 211 7.56 -6.61 6.98
CA ALA A 211 8.65 -5.75 6.54
C ALA A 211 10.03 -6.46 6.64
N ARG A 212 10.29 -7.17 7.74
CA ARG A 212 11.53 -7.94 7.91
C ARG A 212 11.65 -9.09 6.91
N ARG A 213 10.55 -9.78 6.59
CA ARG A 213 10.53 -10.85 5.59
C ARG A 213 10.82 -10.30 4.19
N ALA A 214 10.20 -9.17 3.83
CA ALA A 214 10.53 -8.46 2.60
C ALA A 214 12.02 -8.07 2.54
N LEU A 215 12.61 -7.53 3.61
CA LEU A 215 14.04 -7.20 3.63
C LEU A 215 14.95 -8.43 3.59
N THR A 216 14.56 -9.55 4.20
CA THR A 216 15.30 -10.81 4.06
C THR A 216 15.30 -11.28 2.60
N ALA A 217 14.18 -11.10 1.90
CA ALA A 217 14.11 -11.37 0.48
C ALA A 217 14.93 -10.37 -0.36
N ALA A 218 14.98 -9.10 0.06
CA ALA A 218 15.81 -8.08 -0.57
C ALA A 218 17.30 -8.42 -0.50
N ASP A 219 17.78 -8.85 0.67
CA ASP A 219 19.18 -9.21 0.89
C ASP A 219 19.61 -10.39 0.00
N ARG A 220 18.77 -11.42 -0.06
CA ARG A 220 19.00 -12.59 -0.93
C ARG A 220 19.01 -12.23 -2.42
N ALA A 221 18.06 -11.42 -2.87
CA ALA A 221 18.02 -10.95 -4.25
C ALA A 221 19.26 -10.10 -4.59
N TYR A 222 19.67 -9.22 -3.67
CA TYR A 222 20.85 -8.38 -3.85
C TYR A 222 22.14 -9.20 -3.92
N ALA A 223 22.30 -10.19 -3.03
CA ALA A 223 23.43 -11.12 -3.04
C ALA A 223 23.50 -11.97 -4.33
N ALA A 224 22.35 -12.26 -4.94
CA ALA A 224 22.25 -12.94 -6.23
C ALA A 224 22.45 -12.00 -7.45
N GLY A 225 22.73 -10.72 -7.24
CA GLY A 225 22.90 -9.72 -8.31
C GLY A 225 21.58 -9.17 -8.89
N ASP A 226 20.42 -9.62 -8.40
CA ASP A 226 19.10 -9.13 -8.81
C ASP A 226 18.71 -7.85 -8.06
N ARG A 227 19.35 -6.75 -8.46
CA ARG A 227 19.09 -5.42 -7.90
C ARG A 227 17.63 -4.96 -8.09
N PRO A 228 16.98 -5.12 -9.25
CA PRO A 228 15.59 -4.71 -9.44
C PRO A 228 14.64 -5.36 -8.42
N THR A 229 14.75 -6.67 -8.20
CA THR A 229 13.95 -7.36 -7.18
C THR A 229 14.28 -6.87 -5.78
N ALA A 230 15.56 -6.73 -5.44
CA ALA A 230 15.97 -6.23 -4.12
C ALA A 230 15.38 -4.85 -3.80
N ILE A 231 15.42 -3.92 -4.75
CA ILE A 231 14.86 -2.57 -4.63
C ILE A 231 13.35 -2.63 -4.38
N LEU A 232 12.62 -3.48 -5.12
CA LEU A 232 11.18 -3.64 -4.94
C LEU A 232 10.84 -4.23 -3.55
N MET A 233 11.65 -5.17 -3.07
CA MET A 233 11.47 -5.78 -1.75
C MET A 233 11.70 -4.76 -0.61
N VAL A 234 12.69 -3.87 -0.74
CA VAL A 234 12.85 -2.74 0.20
C VAL A 234 11.63 -1.84 0.16
N ALA A 235 11.10 -1.52 -1.03
CA ALA A 235 9.90 -0.71 -1.15
C ALA A 235 8.65 -1.39 -0.54
N ALA A 236 8.52 -2.71 -0.66
CA ALA A 236 7.46 -3.47 0.00
C ALA A 236 7.57 -3.36 1.53
N ALA A 237 8.78 -3.40 2.09
CA ALA A 237 9.01 -3.18 3.52
C ALA A 237 8.61 -1.76 3.96
N ARG A 238 8.92 -0.74 3.14
CA ARG A 238 8.51 0.65 3.39
C ARG A 238 6.99 0.81 3.38
N ALA A 239 6.29 0.17 2.44
CA ALA A 239 4.83 0.18 2.40
C ALA A 239 4.22 -0.38 3.70
N ARG A 240 4.81 -1.44 4.27
CA ARG A 240 4.39 -1.98 5.57
C ARG A 240 4.58 -0.98 6.71
N LEU A 241 5.68 -0.23 6.73
CA LEU A 241 5.88 0.84 7.72
C LEU A 241 4.85 1.95 7.56
N GLY A 242 4.50 2.32 6.33
CA GLY A 242 3.45 3.31 6.05
C GLY A 242 2.11 2.95 6.69
N LEU A 243 1.69 1.69 6.57
CA LEU A 243 0.45 1.19 7.21
C LEU A 243 0.48 1.30 8.74
N ILE A 244 1.67 1.19 9.35
CA ILE A 244 1.84 1.40 10.79
C ILE A 244 1.81 2.91 11.10
N ASP A 245 2.52 3.74 10.33
CA ASP A 245 2.56 5.20 10.51
C ASP A 245 1.16 5.82 10.53
N GLU A 246 0.29 5.44 9.58
CA GLU A 246 -1.12 5.85 9.54
C GLU A 246 -1.84 5.65 10.87
N ARG A 247 -1.59 4.50 11.52
CA ARG A 247 -2.27 4.10 12.76
C ARG A 247 -1.68 4.75 14.00
N TYR A 248 -0.45 5.27 13.91
CA TYR A 248 0.23 5.96 15.00
C TYR A 248 0.21 7.49 14.83
N LYS A 249 -0.47 8.07 13.82
CA LYS A 249 -0.49 9.53 13.56
C LYS A 249 -0.76 10.41 14.79
N ALA A 250 -1.54 9.96 15.76
CA ALA A 250 -1.83 10.69 17.00
C ALA A 250 -0.73 10.59 18.09
N LEU A 251 0.38 9.92 17.79
CA LEU A 251 1.47 9.59 18.70
C LEU A 251 2.81 10.08 18.10
N PRO A 252 3.17 11.37 18.29
CA PRO A 252 4.27 12.02 17.55
C PRO A 252 5.64 11.35 17.74
N ALA A 253 5.94 10.83 18.94
CA ALA A 253 7.19 10.16 19.22
C ALA A 253 7.32 8.85 18.42
N GLU A 254 6.23 8.09 18.31
CA GLU A 254 6.16 6.84 17.55
C GLU A 254 6.23 7.12 16.05
N VAL A 255 5.55 8.16 15.57
CA VAL A 255 5.66 8.65 14.17
C VAL A 255 7.10 9.04 13.84
N ALA A 256 7.79 9.78 14.71
CA ALA A 256 9.18 10.16 14.50
C ALA A 256 10.10 8.92 14.39
N ARG A 257 9.88 7.89 15.22
CA ARG A 257 10.63 6.63 15.16
C ARG A 257 10.37 5.86 13.86
N LEU A 258 9.11 5.78 13.43
CA LEU A 258 8.72 5.13 12.17
C LEU A 258 9.34 5.83 10.96
N ARG A 259 9.24 7.17 10.90
CA ARG A 259 9.86 7.97 9.83
C ARG A 259 11.37 7.83 9.80
N ALA A 260 12.04 7.83 10.96
CA ALA A 260 13.48 7.58 11.01
C ALA A 260 13.85 6.15 10.54
N ALA A 261 12.98 5.15 10.75
CA ALA A 261 13.18 3.81 10.22
C ALA A 261 12.97 3.77 8.69
N ASP A 262 11.97 4.49 8.16
CA ASP A 262 11.71 4.59 6.72
C ASP A 262 12.80 5.37 5.96
N THR A 263 13.33 6.46 6.55
CA THR A 263 14.48 7.19 5.98
C THR A 263 15.69 6.27 5.80
N ARG A 264 15.95 5.37 6.74
CA ARG A 264 17.03 4.37 6.61
C ARG A 264 16.75 3.36 5.50
N LEU A 265 15.49 2.94 5.29
CA LEU A 265 15.13 2.10 4.15
C LEU A 265 15.26 2.83 2.82
N THR A 266 14.96 4.13 2.79
CA THR A 266 15.17 4.97 1.60
C THR A 266 16.65 5.04 1.23
N ALA A 267 17.53 5.28 2.22
CA ALA A 267 18.97 5.27 2.01
C ALA A 267 19.49 3.89 1.55
N LEU A 268 18.99 2.81 2.15
CA LEU A 268 19.30 1.44 1.75
C LEU A 268 18.88 1.16 0.30
N GLN A 269 17.67 1.56 -0.08
CA GLN A 269 17.15 1.39 -1.43
C GLN A 269 18.02 2.13 -2.46
N GLN A 270 18.52 3.32 -2.11
CA GLN A 270 19.44 4.08 -2.95
C GLN A 270 20.81 3.39 -3.06
N ALA A 271 21.36 2.91 -1.93
CA ALA A 271 22.61 2.16 -1.93
C ALA A 271 22.56 0.89 -2.81
N MET A 272 21.44 0.17 -2.78
CA MET A 272 21.23 -1.00 -3.64
C MET A 272 21.16 -0.63 -5.13
N ARG A 273 20.53 0.50 -5.49
CA ARG A 273 20.53 1.01 -6.89
C ARG A 273 21.95 1.28 -7.37
N GLU A 274 22.73 1.96 -6.55
CA GLU A 274 24.13 2.31 -6.81
C GLU A 274 25.07 1.10 -6.79
N GLY A 275 24.62 -0.06 -6.31
CA GLY A 275 25.46 -1.26 -6.22
C GLY A 275 26.50 -1.17 -5.10
N ARG A 276 26.25 -0.39 -4.03
CA ARG A 276 27.20 -0.22 -2.93
C ARG A 276 27.33 -1.50 -2.09
N ALA A 277 28.56 -1.97 -1.89
CA ALA A 277 28.86 -3.18 -1.13
C ALA A 277 28.40 -3.15 0.34
N ASP A 278 28.24 -1.96 0.93
CA ASP A 278 27.77 -1.79 2.30
C ASP A 278 26.25 -1.95 2.46
N ALA A 279 25.48 -2.06 1.37
CA ALA A 279 24.03 -2.19 1.41
C ALA A 279 23.55 -3.40 2.26
N SER A 280 24.19 -4.57 2.13
CA SER A 280 23.84 -5.74 2.97
C SER A 280 24.15 -5.51 4.46
N THR A 281 25.21 -4.77 4.77
CA THR A 281 25.54 -4.41 6.16
C THR A 281 24.49 -3.46 6.75
N ASP A 282 24.06 -2.47 5.97
CA ASP A 282 23.01 -1.53 6.38
C ASP A 282 21.64 -2.20 6.53
N LEU A 283 21.32 -3.15 5.67
CA LEU A 283 20.13 -3.99 5.79
C LEU A 283 20.16 -4.81 7.09
N ALA A 284 21.26 -5.52 7.35
CA ALA A 284 21.42 -6.29 8.58
C ALA A 284 21.30 -5.40 9.83
N ARG A 285 21.85 -4.17 9.78
CA ARG A 285 21.70 -3.16 10.83
C ARG A 285 20.24 -2.76 11.02
N TRP A 286 19.49 -2.53 9.94
CA TRP A 286 18.07 -2.21 10.01
C TRP A 286 17.28 -3.35 10.67
N LEU A 287 17.51 -4.60 10.25
CA LEU A 287 16.83 -5.77 10.83
C LEU A 287 17.02 -5.86 12.34
N ARG A 288 18.23 -5.63 12.85
CA ARG A 288 18.49 -5.60 14.31
C ARG A 288 17.73 -4.46 15.00
N HIS A 289 17.75 -3.25 14.45
CA HIS A 289 17.04 -2.11 15.03
C HIS A 289 15.51 -2.25 14.99
N SER A 290 14.98 -2.95 13.99
CA SER A 290 13.54 -3.15 13.83
C SER A 290 12.89 -3.87 15.02
N ARG A 291 13.64 -4.72 15.74
CA ARG A 291 13.13 -5.39 16.97
C ARG A 291 12.92 -4.40 18.11
N ARG A 292 13.80 -3.39 18.24
CA ARG A 292 13.65 -2.31 19.23
C ARG A 292 12.48 -1.39 18.86
N LEU A 293 12.33 -1.11 17.56
CA LEU A 293 11.18 -0.36 17.04
C LEU A 293 9.87 -1.09 17.37
N GLU A 294 9.81 -2.41 17.14
CA GLU A 294 8.64 -3.23 17.47
C GLU A 294 8.26 -3.13 18.94
N ALA A 295 9.22 -3.33 19.86
CA ALA A 295 8.96 -3.23 21.30
C ALA A 295 8.41 -1.85 21.69
N ALA A 296 8.96 -0.77 21.12
CA ALA A 296 8.49 0.59 21.37
C ALA A 296 7.07 0.82 20.85
N LEU A 297 6.73 0.28 19.68
CA LEU A 297 5.38 0.39 19.11
C LEU A 297 4.38 -0.45 19.90
N ALA A 298 4.73 -1.68 20.25
CA ALA A 298 3.88 -2.59 21.04
C ALA A 298 3.47 -1.97 22.37
N ALA A 299 4.40 -1.30 23.07
CA ALA A 299 4.12 -0.57 24.31
C ALA A 299 3.07 0.55 24.16
N ARG A 300 2.82 1.02 22.93
CA ARG A 300 1.89 2.10 22.60
C ARG A 300 0.74 1.65 21.71
N GLU A 301 0.60 0.36 21.44
CA GLU A 301 -0.43 -0.21 20.55
C GLU A 301 -1.84 0.15 21.00
N ALA A 302 -2.13 0.05 22.30
CA ALA A 302 -3.44 0.40 22.87
C ALA A 302 -3.82 1.89 22.70
N ALA A 303 -2.84 2.76 22.49
CA ALA A 303 -3.05 4.19 22.24
C ALA A 303 -3.22 4.55 20.75
N SER A 304 -2.98 3.59 19.85
CA SER A 304 -3.01 3.76 18.39
C SER A 304 -4.34 3.33 17.77
N LEU A 305 -4.48 3.46 16.45
CA LEU A 305 -5.63 2.94 15.68
C LEU A 305 -5.59 1.41 15.46
N PHE A 306 -4.59 0.69 15.98
CA PHE A 306 -4.68 -0.77 16.13
C PHE A 306 -5.67 -1.17 17.23
N ASN A 307 -5.98 -0.27 18.18
CA ASN A 307 -7.04 -0.49 19.16
C ASN A 307 -8.43 -0.31 18.51
N PRO A 308 -9.32 -1.32 18.55
CA PRO A 308 -10.65 -1.26 17.93
C PRO A 308 -11.51 -0.06 18.38
N THR A 309 -11.49 0.27 19.67
CA THR A 309 -12.26 1.39 20.23
C THR A 309 -11.79 2.72 19.67
N ARG A 310 -10.46 2.91 19.57
CA ARG A 310 -9.89 4.14 18.99
C ARG A 310 -10.14 4.23 17.49
N LEU A 311 -10.04 3.12 16.77
CA LEU A 311 -10.36 3.04 15.35
C LEU A 311 -11.83 3.43 15.10
N LYS A 312 -12.77 2.87 15.86
CA LYS A 312 -14.19 3.22 15.78
C LYS A 312 -14.42 4.71 16.05
N ALA A 313 -13.81 5.25 17.11
CA ALA A 313 -13.94 6.67 17.45
C ALA A 313 -13.32 7.61 16.40
N ALA A 314 -12.24 7.19 15.72
CA ALA A 314 -11.64 7.95 14.62
C ALA A 314 -12.51 7.89 13.36
N ALA A 315 -13.05 6.72 13.03
CA ALA A 315 -13.92 6.54 11.89
C ALA A 315 -15.28 7.24 12.05
N ASN A 316 -15.90 7.21 13.24
CA ASN A 316 -17.18 7.88 13.47
C ASN A 316 -17.07 9.41 13.33
N ARG A 317 -15.91 10.00 13.63
CA ARG A 317 -15.67 11.44 13.41
C ARG A 317 -15.67 11.83 11.93
N ARG A 318 -15.55 10.88 11.00
CA ARG A 318 -15.73 11.06 9.55
C ARG A 318 -17.20 11.26 9.17
N LEU A 319 -18.13 10.64 9.90
CA LEU A 319 -19.55 10.54 9.53
C LEU A 319 -20.41 11.69 10.08
N LEU A 320 -19.85 12.52 10.97
CA LEU A 320 -20.56 13.71 11.45
C LEU A 320 -20.51 14.78 10.35
N PRO A 321 -21.67 15.28 9.85
CA PRO A 321 -21.66 16.48 9.02
C PRO A 321 -21.03 17.62 9.82
N LYS A 322 -20.24 18.47 9.17
CA LYS A 322 -19.81 19.73 9.79
C LYS A 322 -21.06 20.46 10.26
N PRO A 323 -21.13 20.95 11.51
CA PRO A 323 -22.15 21.92 11.86
C PRO A 323 -22.00 23.12 10.90
N THR A 324 -23.07 23.39 10.17
CA THR A 324 -23.22 24.55 9.27
C THR A 324 -23.18 25.84 10.03
#